data_AF-A0AAX4P0X7-F1
#
_entry.id   AF-A0AAX4P0X7-F1
#
_cell.length_a   1.000
_cell.length_b   1.000
_cell.length_c   1.000
_cell.angle_alpha   90.00
_cell.angle_beta   90.00
_cell.angle_gamma   90.00
#
_symmetry.space_group_name_H-M   'P 1'
#
loop_
_entity.id
_entity.type
_entity.pdbx_description
1 polymer ?
#
loop_
_entity_poly.entity_id
_entity_poly.type
_entity_poly.pdbx_seq_one_letter_code
_entity_poly.pdbx_strand_id
1 'polypeptide(L)'
;MEARPGEDHHDFSLEPLDREGVARQRAAFLGLLEQTCGKRASVTLRFHGPGVEGVSASGRLVAVESSLDEILVEDLRTPTGVLPVARVNMDDVLYVKLPDP
;
A
#
# COMPACT_ATOMS: atom_id res chain seq x y z
N MET A 1 17.87 -28.86 -35.45
CA MET A 1 17.62 -29.72 -34.28
C MET A 1 18.82 -29.51 -33.36
N GLU A 2 18.75 -28.97 -32.16
CA GLU A 2 17.70 -28.52 -31.24
C GLU A 2 18.41 -27.55 -30.28
N ALA A 3 17.70 -26.52 -29.82
CA ALA A 3 18.13 -25.74 -28.68
C ALA A 3 18.10 -26.60 -27.41
N ARG A 4 19.15 -26.57 -26.59
CA ARG A 4 19.06 -26.85 -25.15
C ARG A 4 20.07 -26.00 -24.38
N PRO A 5 19.77 -24.74 -24.04
CA PRO A 5 20.32 -24.17 -22.83
C PRO A 5 19.65 -24.91 -21.66
N GLY A 6 20.41 -25.79 -21.03
CA GLY A 6 20.01 -26.44 -19.80
C GLY A 6 19.71 -25.37 -18.76
N GLU A 7 18.45 -25.36 -18.35
CA GLU A 7 17.97 -25.06 -17.01
C GLU A 7 19.03 -24.46 -16.06
N ASP A 8 19.16 -23.14 -16.10
CA ASP A 8 19.53 -22.39 -14.91
C ASP A 8 18.36 -22.54 -13.92
N HIS A 9 18.33 -23.69 -13.24
CA HIS A 9 17.61 -23.84 -11.98
C HIS A 9 18.26 -22.85 -11.02
N HIS A 10 17.78 -21.60 -11.05
CA HIS A 10 17.90 -20.73 -9.91
C HIS A 10 17.15 -21.42 -8.79
N ASP A 11 17.91 -22.23 -8.05
CA ASP A 11 17.56 -22.69 -6.72
C ASP A 11 17.47 -21.43 -5.86
N PHE A 12 16.36 -20.72 -5.96
CA PHE A 12 15.90 -19.82 -4.91
C PHE A 12 15.62 -20.73 -3.74
N SER A 13 16.68 -21.12 -3.02
CA SER A 13 16.57 -21.93 -1.84
C SER A 13 15.54 -21.25 -0.94
N LEU A 14 14.38 -21.89 -0.84
CA LEU A 14 13.24 -21.49 -0.02
C LEU A 14 13.58 -21.74 1.45
N GLU A 15 14.77 -21.30 1.89
CA GLU A 15 15.05 -21.26 3.30
C GLU A 15 13.95 -20.40 3.94
N PRO A 16 13.27 -20.92 4.98
CA PRO A 16 12.21 -20.17 5.60
C PRO A 16 12.83 -18.88 6.14
N LEU A 17 12.37 -17.73 5.61
CA LEU A 17 12.49 -16.44 6.29
C LEU A 17 12.26 -16.69 7.78
N ASP A 18 13.19 -16.25 8.63
CA ASP A 18 13.10 -16.37 10.09
C ASP A 18 11.66 -16.13 10.52
N ARG A 19 10.94 -17.22 10.81
CA ARG A 19 9.47 -17.17 10.95
C ARG A 19 9.09 -16.30 12.14
N GLU A 20 9.95 -16.28 13.16
CA GLU A 20 9.78 -15.42 14.32
C GLU A 20 10.01 -13.94 13.94
N GLY A 21 11.06 -13.66 13.17
CA GLY A 21 11.32 -12.34 12.60
C GLY A 21 10.16 -11.82 11.75
N VAL A 22 9.63 -12.64 10.84
CA VAL A 22 8.46 -12.32 10.00
C VAL A 22 7.23 -12.05 10.85
N ALA A 23 6.94 -12.91 11.82
CA ALA A 23 5.79 -12.73 12.72
C ALA A 23 5.90 -11.44 13.52
N ARG A 24 7.10 -11.11 14.02
CA ARG A 24 7.38 -9.89 14.78
C ARG A 24 7.22 -8.64 13.93
N GLN A 25 7.77 -8.65 12.71
CA GLN A 25 7.61 -7.55 11.75
C GLN A 25 6.14 -7.36 11.38
N ARG A 26 5.41 -8.44 11.14
CA ARG A 26 3.97 -8.39 10.82
C ARG A 26 3.16 -7.84 11.97
N ALA A 27 3.42 -8.27 13.21
CA ALA A 27 2.73 -7.77 14.39
C ALA A 27 2.99 -6.26 14.61
N ALA A 28 4.24 -5.82 14.47
CA ALA A 28 4.59 -4.40 14.57
C ALA A 28 3.90 -3.58 13.48
N PHE A 29 3.86 -4.10 12.25
CA PHE A 29 3.18 -3.47 11.13
C PHE A 29 1.67 -3.34 11.34
N LEU A 30 0.98 -4.41 11.74
CA LEU A 30 -0.44 -4.37 12.04
C LEU A 30 -0.75 -3.40 13.19
N GLY A 31 0.08 -3.38 14.23
CA GLY A 31 -0.05 -2.41 15.32
C GLY A 31 0.09 -0.95 14.86
N LEU A 32 0.96 -0.68 13.87
CA LEU A 32 1.05 0.64 13.24
C LEU A 32 -0.24 1.01 12.50
N LEU A 33 -0.82 0.08 11.73
CA LEU A 33 -2.06 0.32 11.01
C LEU A 33 -3.22 0.63 11.96
N GLU A 34 -3.36 -0.14 13.03
CA GLU A 34 -4.38 0.07 14.06
C GLU A 34 -4.26 1.46 14.70
N GLN A 35 -3.04 1.87 15.07
CA GLN A 35 -2.78 3.19 15.64
C GLN A 35 -3.01 4.34 14.66
N THR A 36 -2.99 4.05 13.37
CA THR A 36 -3.14 5.05 12.31
C THR A 36 -4.60 5.32 11.99
N CYS A 37 -5.47 4.35 12.20
CA CYS A 37 -6.91 4.52 12.00
C CYS A 37 -7.43 5.66 12.89
N GLY A 38 -8.19 6.56 12.29
CA GLY A 38 -8.68 7.78 12.92
C GLY A 38 -7.77 9.00 12.77
N LYS A 39 -6.55 8.88 12.22
CA LYS A 39 -5.65 10.00 11.92
C LYS A 39 -5.88 10.57 10.52
N ARG A 40 -5.51 11.84 10.30
CA ARG A 40 -5.58 12.49 8.98
C ARG A 40 -4.36 12.12 8.14
N ALA A 41 -4.53 11.30 7.11
CA ALA A 41 -3.47 10.87 6.21
C ALA A 41 -3.48 11.65 4.88
N SER A 42 -2.31 11.95 4.35
CA SER A 42 -2.15 12.38 2.96
C SER A 42 -1.83 11.15 2.12
N VAL A 43 -2.58 10.93 1.05
CA VAL A 43 -2.43 9.79 0.14
C VAL A 43 -2.11 10.35 -1.25
N THR A 44 -1.00 9.94 -1.84
CA THR A 44 -0.69 10.34 -3.22
C THR A 44 -1.14 9.24 -4.17
N LEU A 45 -2.12 9.56 -5.00
CA LEU A 45 -2.75 8.67 -5.97
C LEU A 45 -2.07 8.81 -7.34
N ARG A 46 -1.83 7.69 -8.00
CA ARG A 46 -1.39 7.63 -9.39
C ARG A 46 -2.59 7.28 -10.25
N PHE A 47 -2.96 8.18 -11.16
CA PHE A 47 -3.96 7.84 -12.19
C PHE A 47 -3.26 7.26 -13.42
N HIS A 48 -3.87 6.25 -14.03
CA HIS A 48 -3.44 5.73 -15.32
C HIS A 48 -3.89 6.68 -16.44
N GLY A 49 -2.95 7.39 -17.07
CA GLY A 49 -3.20 8.23 -18.23
C GLY A 49 -1.94 8.95 -18.74
N PRO A 50 -1.85 9.29 -20.03
CA PRO A 50 -0.73 10.06 -20.58
C PRO A 50 -0.69 11.47 -19.96
N GLY A 51 0.42 11.81 -19.31
CA GLY A 51 0.66 13.14 -18.74
C GLY A 51 0.10 13.38 -17.34
N VAL A 52 -0.39 12.36 -16.63
CA VAL A 52 -0.85 12.50 -15.25
C VAL A 52 0.27 12.12 -14.28
N GLU A 53 0.98 13.12 -13.78
CA GLU A 53 1.88 12.95 -12.63
C GLU A 53 1.06 12.96 -11.33
N GLY A 54 1.51 12.16 -10.35
CA GLY A 54 0.76 11.78 -9.15
C GLY A 54 -0.10 12.88 -8.54
N VAL A 55 -1.39 12.61 -8.42
CA VAL A 55 -2.37 13.49 -7.80
C VAL A 55 -2.31 13.29 -6.30
N SER A 56 -2.01 14.34 -5.56
CA SER A 56 -2.09 14.31 -4.10
C SER A 56 -3.55 14.45 -3.66
N ALA A 57 -3.97 13.56 -2.77
CA ALA A 57 -5.23 13.62 -2.08
C ALA A 57 -5.02 13.55 -0.55
N SER A 58 -5.94 14.09 0.23
CA SER A 58 -5.82 14.04 1.70
C SER A 58 -7.16 13.81 2.36
N GLY A 59 -7.18 12.99 3.39
CA GLY A 59 -8.40 12.63 4.10
C GLY A 59 -8.10 11.99 5.44
N ARG A 60 -9.10 11.44 6.10
CA ARG A 60 -8.95 10.72 7.36
C ARG A 60 -8.90 9.23 7.09
N LEU A 61 -7.83 8.56 7.47
CA LEU A 61 -7.75 7.11 7.34
C LEU A 61 -8.70 6.48 8.37
N VAL A 62 -9.64 5.68 7.91
CA VAL A 62 -10.67 5.06 8.76
C VAL A 62 -10.36 3.59 8.99
N ALA A 63 -9.97 2.89 7.92
CA ALA A 63 -9.65 1.48 7.96
C ALA A 63 -8.58 1.16 6.93
N VAL A 64 -7.82 0.09 7.20
CA VAL A 64 -6.85 -0.50 6.29
C VAL A 64 -7.11 -2.00 6.29
N GLU A 65 -7.18 -2.60 5.11
CA GLU A 65 -7.25 -4.05 5.01
C GLU A 65 -5.92 -4.67 5.44
N SER A 66 -5.96 -5.76 6.20
CA SER A 66 -4.73 -6.39 6.69
C SER A 66 -3.82 -6.87 5.55
N SER A 67 -4.37 -7.26 4.39
CA SER A 67 -3.60 -7.62 3.19
C SER A 67 -2.94 -6.43 2.51
N LEU A 68 -3.40 -5.21 2.80
CA LEU A 68 -3.02 -3.96 2.14
C LEU A 68 -3.47 -3.86 0.68
N ASP A 69 -4.57 -4.49 0.30
CA ASP A 69 -5.12 -4.29 -1.04
C ASP A 69 -5.91 -2.98 -1.11
N GLU A 70 -6.67 -2.66 -0.06
CA GLU A 70 -7.48 -1.44 0.00
C GLU A 70 -7.37 -0.68 1.33
N ILE A 71 -7.60 0.64 1.23
CA ILE A 71 -7.80 1.52 2.39
C ILE A 71 -9.13 2.27 2.29
N LEU A 72 -9.69 2.62 3.44
CA LEU A 72 -10.89 3.44 3.56
C LEU A 72 -10.52 4.83 4.08
N VAL A 73 -10.86 5.86 3.32
CA VAL A 73 -10.56 7.26 3.65
C VAL A 73 -11.84 8.09 3.66
N GLU A 74 -12.07 8.80 4.76
CA GLU A 74 -13.14 9.80 4.90
C GLU A 74 -12.66 11.19 4.46
N ASP A 75 -13.58 12.03 4.01
CA ASP A 75 -13.33 13.41 3.59
C ASP A 75 -12.13 13.54 2.62
N LEU A 76 -12.02 12.63 1.65
CA LEU A 76 -10.91 12.59 0.71
C LEU A 76 -10.99 13.79 -0.25
N ARG A 77 -10.12 14.76 -0.02
CA ARG A 77 -9.95 15.97 -0.84
C ARG A 77 -9.05 15.66 -2.01
N THR A 78 -9.57 15.83 -3.22
CA THR A 78 -8.85 15.70 -4.49
C THR A 78 -8.88 17.04 -5.23
N PRO A 79 -8.13 17.21 -6.33
CA PRO A 79 -8.24 18.41 -7.17
C PRO A 79 -9.62 18.63 -7.78
N THR A 80 -10.44 17.58 -7.91
CA THR A 80 -11.76 17.63 -8.55
C THR A 80 -12.90 17.80 -7.55
N GLY A 81 -12.64 17.67 -6.24
CA GLY A 81 -13.65 17.86 -5.22
C GLY A 81 -13.35 17.12 -3.93
N VAL A 82 -14.39 16.93 -3.11
CA VAL A 82 -14.30 16.16 -1.87
C VAL A 82 -15.20 14.95 -1.98
N LEU A 83 -14.63 13.77 -1.75
CA LEU A 83 -15.36 12.52 -1.62
C LEU A 83 -15.61 12.26 -0.14
N PRO A 84 -16.87 12.18 0.33
CA PRO A 84 -17.17 11.97 1.75
C PRO A 84 -16.56 10.68 2.30
N VAL A 85 -16.58 9.61 1.51
CA VAL A 85 -15.93 8.33 1.79
C VAL A 85 -15.38 7.78 0.47
N ALA A 86 -14.14 7.29 0.50
CA ALA A 86 -13.49 6.67 -0.64
C ALA A 86 -12.81 5.37 -0.21
N ARG A 87 -13.07 4.31 -0.98
CA ARG A 87 -12.26 3.08 -0.95
C ARG A 87 -11.19 3.22 -2.02
N VAL A 88 -9.93 3.08 -1.63
CA VAL A 88 -8.77 3.32 -2.49
C VAL A 88 -7.99 2.02 -2.62
N ASN A 89 -7.76 1.59 -3.86
CA ASN A 89 -6.87 0.48 -4.17
C ASN A 89 -5.42 0.92 -3.97
N MET A 90 -4.63 0.12 -3.25
CA MET A 90 -3.23 0.41 -2.98
C MET A 90 -2.33 0.34 -4.22
N ASP A 91 -2.76 -0.32 -5.30
CA ASP A 91 -2.10 -0.28 -6.62
C ASP A 91 -2.05 1.15 -7.19
N ASP A 92 -3.06 1.97 -6.85
CA ASP A 92 -3.14 3.37 -7.25
C ASP A 92 -2.40 4.29 -6.25
N VAL A 93 -1.81 3.77 -5.18
CA VAL A 93 -1.18 4.57 -4.11
C VAL A 93 0.34 4.46 -4.17
N LEU A 94 1.02 5.60 -4.32
CA LEU A 94 2.49 5.61 -4.26
C LEU A 94 3.01 5.53 -2.82
N TYR A 95 2.38 6.28 -1.92
CA TYR A 95 2.67 6.24 -0.49
C TYR A 95 1.50 6.84 0.29
N VAL A 96 1.39 6.40 1.55
CA VAL A 96 0.51 6.98 2.56
C VAL A 96 1.39 7.74 3.55
N LYS A 97 1.26 9.05 3.59
CA LYS A 97 1.93 9.89 4.59
C LYS A 97 1.00 10.15 5.75
N LEU A 98 1.40 9.70 6.91
CA LEU A 98 0.70 9.97 8.17
C LEU A 98 1.16 11.32 8.72
N PRO A 99 0.32 12.02 9.49
CA PRO A 99 0.75 13.23 10.16
C PRO A 99 1.82 12.84 11.18
N ASP A 100 2.84 13.69 11.34
CA ASP A 100 3.86 13.47 12.35
C ASP A 100 3.19 13.31 13.74
N PRO A 101 3.67 12.39 14.59
CA PRO A 101 3.06 12.09 15.88
C PRO A 101 3.00 13.28 16.83
#